data_AF-A0A7H4ME82-F1
#
_entry.id   AF-A0A7H4ME82-F1
#
_cell.length_a   1.000
_cell.length_b   1.000
_cell.length_c   1.000
_cell.angle_alpha   90.00
_cell.angle_beta   90.00
_cell.angle_gamma   90.00
#
_symmetry.space_group_name_H-M   'P 1'
#
loop_
_entity.id
_entity.type
_entity.pdbx_description
1 polymer ?
#
loop_
_entity_poly.entity_id
_entity_poly.type
_entity_poly.pdbx_seq_one_letter_code
_entity_poly.pdbx_strand_id
1 'polypeptide(L)'
;MSVVLNDKPRQTTLKWRWPLSRQLTLSVATLAVLLAVWWAVAALQLISPLFLPPPGQVLQKLITIAGPQGFMDATLWQHLAASLTRIVIALLAAVLIGVPVGIAMGLNSTVRGILDPLIELYRPVPPLAYLPLMVIWFGIGETSKILLIYLAIFAPVAMSALAGVKSAQQVRIRAARFAGRQPGAGAVAGDPPRRAAGDPHRAAHWSRGGLVNAGGR
;
A
#
# COMPACT_ATOMS: atom_id res chain seq x y z
N MET A 1 32.30 -63.72 -9.91
CA MET A 1 31.07 -63.90 -9.10
C MET A 1 31.47 -63.66 -7.66
N SER A 2 31.34 -62.47 -7.10
CA SER A 2 30.07 -61.96 -6.58
C SER A 2 30.15 -60.44 -6.44
N VAL A 3 29.22 -59.74 -7.11
CA VAL A 3 28.95 -58.33 -6.87
C VAL A 3 28.15 -58.28 -5.56
N VAL A 4 28.80 -57.89 -4.47
CA VAL A 4 28.11 -57.63 -3.20
C VAL A 4 27.49 -56.24 -3.30
N LEU A 5 26.21 -56.23 -3.67
CA LEU A 5 25.34 -55.06 -3.66
C LEU A 5 25.18 -54.58 -2.21
N ASN A 6 25.78 -53.43 -1.91
CA ASN A 6 25.62 -52.73 -0.64
C ASN A 6 24.36 -51.87 -0.71
N ASP A 7 23.21 -52.45 -0.41
CA ASP A 7 21.94 -51.74 -0.35
C ASP A 7 21.85 -50.94 0.96
N LYS A 8 22.28 -49.67 0.89
CA LYS A 8 21.98 -48.68 1.94
C LYS A 8 20.46 -48.49 1.99
N PRO A 9 19.79 -48.71 3.15
CA PRO A 9 18.37 -48.41 3.26
C PRO A 9 18.18 -46.89 3.08
N ARG A 10 17.50 -46.50 1.99
CA ARG A 10 17.10 -45.11 1.74
C ARG A 10 16.20 -44.69 2.90
N GLN A 11 16.74 -43.87 3.81
CA GLN A 11 15.97 -43.23 4.86
C GLN A 11 15.01 -42.21 4.23
N THR A 12 13.81 -42.67 3.89
CA THR A 12 12.70 -41.81 3.51
C THR A 12 12.18 -41.13 4.76
N THR A 13 12.75 -39.97 5.09
CA THR A 13 12.17 -39.10 6.12
C THR A 13 10.85 -38.57 5.59
N LEU A 14 9.75 -39.13 6.09
CA LEU A 14 8.39 -38.61 5.90
C LEU A 14 8.33 -37.20 6.49
N LYS A 15 8.62 -36.19 5.65
CA LYS A 15 8.32 -34.81 5.97
C LYS A 15 6.79 -34.68 5.99
N TRP A 16 6.22 -34.72 7.18
CA TRP A 16 4.84 -34.37 7.48
C TRP A 16 4.59 -32.92 7.05
N ARG A 17 4.15 -32.74 5.81
CA ARG A 17 3.84 -31.44 5.23
C ARG A 17 2.49 -31.00 5.80
N TRP A 18 2.51 -30.22 6.88
CA TRP A 18 1.34 -29.47 7.32
C TRP A 18 0.76 -28.70 6.12
N PRO A 19 -0.54 -28.82 5.83
CA PRO A 19 -1.15 -28.22 4.63
C PRO A 19 -1.33 -26.70 4.72
N LEU A 20 -0.95 -26.06 5.83
CA LEU A 20 -1.07 -24.63 6.05
C LEU A 20 0.30 -23.95 5.95
N SER A 21 0.36 -22.83 5.23
CA SER A 21 1.55 -21.98 5.13
C SER A 21 2.13 -21.72 6.52
N ARG A 22 3.46 -21.86 6.66
CA ARG A 22 4.21 -21.58 7.91
C ARG A 22 3.82 -20.24 8.54
N GLN A 23 3.42 -19.28 7.72
CA GLN A 23 2.93 -17.98 8.18
C GLN A 23 1.61 -18.09 8.95
N LEU A 24 0.65 -18.86 8.45
CA LEU A 24 -0.66 -19.02 9.10
C LEU A 24 -0.54 -19.74 10.43
N THR A 25 0.32 -20.78 10.50
CA THR A 25 0.58 -21.49 11.77
C THR A 25 1.25 -20.58 12.80
N LEU A 26 2.18 -19.72 12.38
CA LEU A 26 2.82 -18.76 13.28
C LEU A 26 1.82 -17.69 13.76
N SER A 27 1.00 -17.14 12.87
CA SER A 27 -0.03 -16.15 13.23
C SER A 27 -1.04 -16.70 14.23
N VAL A 28 -1.55 -17.92 14.00
CA VAL A 28 -2.50 -18.57 14.91
C VAL A 28 -1.85 -18.90 16.25
N ALA A 29 -0.62 -19.43 16.25
CA ALA A 29 0.11 -19.73 17.48
C ALA A 29 0.37 -18.47 18.31
N THR A 30 0.79 -17.36 17.68
CA THR A 30 0.97 -16.08 18.37
C THR A 30 -0.32 -15.57 18.99
N LEU A 31 -1.44 -15.64 18.25
CA LEU A 31 -2.75 -15.22 18.76
C LEU A 31 -3.18 -16.09 19.94
N ALA A 32 -3.01 -17.41 19.85
CA ALA A 32 -3.35 -18.33 20.92
C ALA A 32 -2.52 -18.08 22.19
N VAL A 33 -1.21 -17.85 22.05
CA VAL A 33 -0.34 -17.48 23.17
C VAL A 33 -0.78 -16.16 23.80
N LEU A 34 -1.11 -15.15 22.99
CA LEU A 34 -1.58 -13.86 23.51
C LEU A 34 -2.89 -14.00 24.30
N LEU A 35 -3.85 -14.77 23.78
CA LEU A 35 -5.11 -15.06 24.47
C LEU A 35 -4.89 -15.87 25.74
N ALA A 36 -3.97 -16.85 25.73
CA ALA A 36 -3.63 -17.63 26.91
C ALA A 36 -3.00 -16.76 27.99
N VAL A 37 -2.08 -15.84 27.62
CA VAL A 37 -1.49 -14.88 28.55
C VAL A 37 -2.56 -13.93 29.10
N TRP A 38 -3.43 -13.37 28.27
CA TRP A 38 -4.52 -12.50 28.72
C TRP A 38 -5.45 -13.24 29.69
N TRP A 39 -5.86 -14.46 29.34
CA TRP A 39 -6.72 -15.27 30.19
C TRP A 39 -6.04 -15.61 31.51
N ALA A 40 -4.74 -15.97 31.50
CA ALA A 40 -3.98 -16.26 32.71
C ALA A 40 -3.85 -15.03 33.62
N VAL A 41 -3.51 -13.87 33.07
CA VAL A 41 -3.40 -12.61 33.84
C VAL A 41 -4.74 -12.22 34.45
N ALA A 42 -5.84 -12.36 33.68
CA ALA A 42 -7.18 -12.08 34.16
C ALA A 42 -7.67 -13.08 35.22
N ALA A 43 -7.35 -14.38 35.05
CA ALA A 43 -7.74 -15.44 35.99
C ALA A 43 -6.97 -15.38 37.31
N LEU A 44 -5.68 -15.01 37.26
CA LEU A 44 -4.83 -14.83 38.43
C LEU A 44 -5.12 -13.51 39.19
N GLN A 45 -6.06 -12.69 38.71
CA GLN A 45 -6.44 -11.39 39.30
C GLN A 45 -5.24 -10.46 39.55
N LEU A 46 -4.20 -10.56 38.72
CA LEU A 46 -3.02 -9.70 38.82
C LEU A 46 -3.37 -8.22 38.54
N ILE A 47 -4.49 -7.98 37.86
CA ILE A 47 -5.02 -6.67 37.51
C ILE A 47 -6.51 -6.66 37.87
N SER A 48 -7.00 -5.57 38.45
CA SER A 48 -8.41 -5.44 38.80
C SER A 48 -9.31 -5.71 37.58
N PRO A 49 -10.37 -6.52 37.70
CA PRO A 49 -11.29 -6.86 36.60
C PRO A 49 -11.95 -5.64 35.92
N LEU A 50 -11.94 -4.49 36.58
CA LEU A 50 -12.39 -3.21 36.02
C LEU A 50 -11.51 -2.73 34.87
N PHE A 51 -10.20 -2.98 34.94
CA PHE A 51 -9.24 -2.61 33.89
C PHE A 51 -8.98 -3.75 32.90
N LEU A 52 -9.02 -4.99 33.36
CA LEU A 52 -8.74 -6.17 32.54
C LEU A 52 -9.79 -7.27 32.76
N PRO A 53 -11.01 -7.12 32.19
CA PRO A 53 -12.02 -8.15 32.31
C PRO A 53 -11.57 -9.44 31.60
N PRO A 54 -11.90 -10.61 32.15
CA PRO A 54 -11.59 -11.88 31.51
C PRO A 54 -12.32 -12.02 30.17
N PRO A 55 -11.74 -12.73 29.19
CA PRO A 55 -12.27 -12.82 27.82
C PRO A 55 -13.71 -13.35 27.77
N GLY A 56 -14.11 -14.24 28.69
CA GLY A 56 -15.48 -14.74 28.78
C GLY A 56 -16.51 -13.67 29.14
N GLN A 57 -16.16 -12.72 30.03
CA GLN A 57 -17.04 -11.61 30.39
C GLN A 57 -17.19 -10.62 29.21
N VAL A 58 -16.11 -10.39 28.46
CA VAL A 58 -16.14 -9.58 27.24
C VAL A 58 -17.09 -10.21 26.22
N LEU A 59 -17.00 -11.52 26.01
CA LEU A 59 -17.87 -12.23 25.07
C LEU A 59 -19.34 -12.18 25.50
N GLN A 60 -19.63 -12.39 26.78
CA GLN A 60 -20.99 -12.28 27.30
C GLN A 60 -21.55 -10.88 27.09
N LYS A 61 -20.80 -9.83 27.43
CA LYS A 61 -21.21 -8.44 27.21
C LYS A 61 -21.42 -8.13 25.73
N LEU A 62 -20.56 -8.65 24.85
CA LEU A 62 -20.71 -8.51 23.40
C LEU A 62 -22.02 -9.12 22.92
N ILE A 63 -22.37 -10.33 23.37
CA ILE A 63 -23.65 -10.98 23.03
C ILE A 63 -24.84 -10.19 23.58
N THR A 64 -24.75 -9.69 24.83
CA THR A 64 -25.81 -8.89 25.45
C THR A 64 -26.08 -7.59 24.68
N ILE A 65 -25.03 -6.85 24.31
CA ILE A 65 -25.15 -5.55 23.61
C ILE A 65 -25.53 -5.74 22.14
N ALA A 66 -25.10 -6.85 21.52
CA ALA A 66 -25.51 -7.22 20.17
C ALA A 66 -26.97 -7.71 20.10
N GLY A 67 -27.51 -8.21 21.21
CA GLY A 67 -28.89 -8.65 21.34
C GLY A 67 -29.91 -7.50 21.49
N PRO A 68 -31.20 -7.84 21.71
CA PRO A 68 -32.28 -6.85 21.79
C PRO A 68 -32.20 -5.95 23.03
N GLN A 69 -31.39 -6.30 24.02
CA GLN A 69 -31.19 -5.50 25.24
C GLN A 69 -30.38 -4.22 24.97
N GLY A 70 -29.49 -4.24 23.97
CA GLY A 70 -28.68 -3.09 23.57
C GLY A 70 -27.81 -2.52 24.69
N PHE A 71 -27.35 -1.29 24.50
CA PHE A 71 -26.64 -0.48 25.47
C PHE A 71 -27.05 0.98 25.29
N MET A 72 -27.55 1.61 26.36
CA MET A 72 -28.04 3.00 26.34
C MET A 72 -29.13 3.20 25.26
N ASP A 73 -30.19 2.40 25.32
CA ASP A 73 -31.37 2.46 24.42
C ASP A 73 -31.09 2.22 22.93
N ALA A 74 -29.88 1.80 22.58
CA ALA A 74 -29.51 1.47 21.21
C ALA A 74 -28.74 0.15 21.13
N THR A 75 -29.00 -0.62 20.08
CA THR A 75 -28.30 -1.89 19.83
C THR A 75 -26.88 -1.65 19.32
N LEU A 76 -26.00 -2.65 19.44
CA LEU A 76 -24.66 -2.62 18.84
C LEU A 76 -24.72 -2.20 17.35
N TRP A 77 -25.70 -2.74 16.62
CA TRP A 77 -25.88 -2.47 15.20
C TRP A 77 -26.25 -1.02 14.91
N GLN A 78 -27.07 -0.39 15.76
CA GLN A 78 -27.42 1.02 15.62
C GLN A 78 -26.22 1.93 15.89
N HIS A 79 -25.43 1.64 16.93
CA HIS A 79 -24.19 2.37 17.20
C HIS A 79 -23.18 2.22 16.06
N LEU A 80 -23.04 1.00 15.53
CA LEU A 80 -22.17 0.70 14.39
C LEU A 80 -22.63 1.44 13.12
N ALA A 81 -23.93 1.37 12.81
CA ALA A 81 -24.52 2.05 11.67
C ALA A 81 -24.32 3.57 11.77
N ALA A 82 -24.61 4.17 12.93
CA ALA A 82 -24.40 5.60 13.15
C ALA A 82 -22.93 6.00 12.95
N SER A 83 -21.99 5.21 13.49
CA SER A 83 -20.56 5.44 13.29
C SER A 83 -20.15 5.36 11.82
N LEU A 84 -20.62 4.33 11.12
CA LEU A 84 -20.30 4.09 9.72
C LEU A 84 -20.90 5.18 8.82
N THR A 85 -22.15 5.58 9.05
CA THR A 85 -22.81 6.66 8.31
C THR A 85 -22.03 7.97 8.42
N ARG A 86 -21.53 8.33 9.61
CA ARG A 86 -20.67 9.52 9.78
C ARG A 86 -19.42 9.44 8.91
N ILE A 87 -18.74 8.28 8.92
CA ILE A 87 -17.52 8.06 8.13
C ILE A 87 -17.82 8.16 6.64
N VAL A 88 -18.90 7.54 6.17
CA VAL A 88 -19.29 7.56 4.75
C VAL A 88 -19.61 8.99 4.29
N ILE A 89 -20.41 9.75 5.06
CA ILE A 89 -20.75 11.13 4.72
C ILE A 89 -19.49 12.00 4.66
N ALA A 90 -18.62 11.90 5.68
CA ALA A 90 -17.37 12.65 5.72
C ALA A 90 -16.43 12.27 4.57
N LEU A 91 -16.31 10.99 4.25
CA LEU A 91 -15.49 10.49 3.14
C LEU A 91 -16.00 11.00 1.80
N LEU A 92 -17.32 10.94 1.55
CA LEU A 92 -17.90 11.43 0.31
C LEU A 92 -17.65 12.93 0.14
N ALA A 93 -17.83 13.73 1.20
CA ALA A 93 -17.51 15.15 1.18
C ALA A 93 -16.00 15.39 0.92
N ALA A 94 -15.13 14.64 1.60
CA ALA A 94 -13.68 14.75 1.46
C ALA A 94 -13.20 14.35 0.06
N VAL A 95 -13.80 13.34 -0.56
CA VAL A 95 -13.50 12.95 -1.94
C VAL A 95 -14.01 14.01 -2.91
N LEU A 96 -15.24 14.47 -2.73
CA LEU A 96 -15.87 15.44 -3.63
C LEU A 96 -15.10 16.76 -3.68
N ILE A 97 -14.48 17.18 -2.58
CA ILE A 97 -13.71 18.43 -2.51
C ILE A 97 -12.21 18.18 -2.66
N GLY A 98 -11.67 17.20 -1.93
CA GLY A 98 -10.25 16.89 -1.88
C GLY A 98 -9.68 16.38 -3.21
N VAL A 99 -10.43 15.57 -3.96
CA VAL A 99 -9.96 15.09 -5.27
C VAL A 99 -9.82 16.25 -6.27
N PRO A 100 -10.83 17.12 -6.48
CA PRO A 100 -10.66 18.30 -7.33
C PRO A 100 -9.53 19.22 -6.87
N VAL A 101 -9.39 19.45 -5.57
CA VAL A 101 -8.29 20.26 -5.01
C VAL A 101 -6.93 19.64 -5.34
N GLY A 102 -6.75 18.34 -5.08
CA GLY A 102 -5.51 17.64 -5.39
C GLY A 102 -5.20 17.61 -6.89
N ILE A 103 -6.22 17.48 -7.74
CA ILE A 103 -6.08 17.58 -9.20
C ILE A 103 -5.64 19.00 -9.59
N ALA A 104 -6.28 20.04 -9.07
CA ALA A 104 -5.94 21.43 -9.35
C ALA A 104 -4.48 21.75 -8.94
N MET A 105 -4.05 21.27 -7.79
CA MET A 105 -2.65 21.37 -7.34
C MET A 105 -1.68 20.57 -8.22
N GLY A 106 -2.12 19.45 -8.80
CA GLY A 106 -1.31 18.63 -9.70
C GLY A 106 -1.13 19.25 -11.09
N LEU A 107 -2.14 19.97 -11.58
CA LEU A 107 -2.14 20.59 -12.90
C LEU A 107 -1.53 21.99 -12.89
N ASN A 108 -1.66 22.76 -11.80
CA ASN A 108 -1.21 24.14 -11.72
C ASN A 108 -0.22 24.37 -10.54
N SER A 109 1.01 24.77 -10.86
CA SER A 109 2.06 25.07 -9.88
C SER A 109 1.74 26.26 -8.97
N THR A 110 0.96 27.24 -9.44
CA THR A 110 0.52 28.39 -8.64
C THR A 110 -0.48 27.96 -7.57
N VAL A 111 -1.50 27.19 -7.95
CA VAL A 111 -2.48 26.64 -6.99
C VAL A 111 -1.78 25.80 -5.94
N ARG A 112 -0.83 24.98 -6.37
CA ARG A 112 0.01 24.19 -5.48
C ARG A 112 0.80 25.06 -4.51
N GLY A 113 1.47 26.12 -4.98
CA GLY A 113 2.24 27.02 -4.12
C GLY A 113 1.41 27.73 -3.05
N ILE A 114 0.11 27.94 -3.30
CA ILE A 114 -0.82 28.55 -2.34
C ILE A 114 -1.36 27.52 -1.35
N LEU A 115 -1.76 26.33 -1.83
CA LEU A 115 -2.43 25.31 -1.02
C LEU A 115 -1.47 24.39 -0.26
N ASP A 116 -0.27 24.11 -0.78
CA ASP A 116 0.73 23.26 -0.12
C ASP A 116 1.02 23.77 1.32
N PRO A 117 1.34 25.07 1.55
CA PRO A 117 1.61 25.58 2.90
C PRO A 117 0.41 25.47 3.85
N LEU A 118 -0.81 25.71 3.35
CA LEU A 118 -2.03 25.60 4.15
C LEU A 118 -2.26 24.15 4.59
N ILE A 119 -2.08 23.20 3.66
CA ILE A 119 -2.23 21.77 3.94
C ILE A 119 -1.14 21.27 4.88
N GLU A 120 0.11 21.69 4.67
CA GLU A 120 1.23 21.33 5.55
C GLU A 120 1.07 21.88 6.97
N LEU A 121 0.43 23.04 7.13
CA LEU A 121 0.18 23.63 8.45
C LEU A 121 -0.82 22.81 9.27
N TYR A 122 -1.93 22.36 8.68
CA TYR A 122 -2.97 21.65 9.46
C TYR A 122 -2.75 20.14 9.54
N ARG A 123 -2.07 19.53 8.55
CA ARG A 123 -1.83 18.08 8.52
C ARG A 123 -1.21 17.47 9.79
N PRO A 124 -0.22 18.09 10.47
CA PRO A 124 0.36 17.49 11.68
C PRO A 124 -0.55 17.61 12.90
N VAL A 125 -1.59 18.46 12.84
CA VAL A 125 -2.49 18.65 13.97
C VAL A 125 -3.47 17.48 14.03
N PRO A 126 -3.52 16.74 15.15
CA PRO A 126 -4.48 15.66 15.31
C PRO A 126 -5.91 16.20 15.12
N PRO A 127 -6.78 15.52 14.36
CA PRO A 127 -8.16 15.98 14.16
C PRO A 127 -8.90 16.22 15.48
N LEU A 128 -8.60 15.42 16.51
CA LEU A 128 -9.20 15.56 17.84
C LEU A 128 -8.88 16.91 18.52
N ALA A 129 -7.76 17.56 18.17
CA ALA A 129 -7.41 18.88 18.70
C ALA A 129 -8.39 19.98 18.26
N TYR A 130 -9.12 19.78 17.16
CA TYR A 130 -10.15 20.70 16.69
C TYR A 130 -11.50 20.51 17.36
N LEU A 131 -11.66 19.52 18.25
CA LEU A 131 -12.93 19.23 18.90
C LEU A 131 -13.52 20.44 19.62
N PRO A 132 -12.79 21.20 20.45
CA PRO A 132 -13.36 22.36 21.15
C PRO A 132 -13.90 23.43 20.18
N LEU A 133 -13.14 23.71 19.12
CA LEU A 133 -13.53 24.67 18.09
C LEU A 133 -14.81 24.24 17.37
N MET A 134 -14.87 22.97 16.96
CA MET A 134 -16.05 22.43 16.27
C MET A 134 -17.29 22.44 17.16
N VAL A 135 -17.13 22.17 18.46
CA VAL A 135 -18.24 22.22 19.42
C VAL A 135 -18.73 23.65 19.65
N ILE A 136 -17.83 24.64 19.72
CA ILE A 136 -18.23 26.05 19.90
C ILE A 136 -18.96 26.57 18.66
N TRP A 137 -18.49 26.24 17.46
CA TRP A 137 -19.08 26.74 16.22
C TRP A 137 -20.35 26.00 15.78
N PHE A 138 -20.35 24.68 15.87
CA PHE A 138 -21.44 23.84 15.35
C PHE A 138 -22.28 23.18 16.44
N GLY A 139 -21.93 23.41 17.72
CA GLY A 139 -22.59 22.79 18.85
C GLY A 139 -22.18 21.34 19.09
N ILE A 140 -22.74 20.79 20.17
CA ILE A 140 -22.64 19.36 20.49
C ILE A 140 -23.65 18.63 19.61
N GLY A 141 -23.17 17.79 18.68
CA GLY A 141 -24.07 17.09 17.77
C GLY A 141 -23.36 16.16 16.79
N GLU A 142 -24.10 15.72 15.78
CA GLU A 142 -23.60 14.86 14.71
C GLU A 142 -22.72 15.63 13.72
N THR A 143 -23.10 16.88 13.41
CA THR A 143 -22.37 17.74 12.47
C THR A 143 -20.93 17.97 12.91
N SER A 144 -20.68 18.29 14.18
CA SER A 144 -19.32 18.50 14.69
C SER A 144 -18.47 17.24 14.61
N LYS A 145 -19.04 16.05 14.86
CA LYS A 145 -18.33 14.76 14.69
C LYS A 145 -17.97 14.50 13.23
N ILE A 146 -18.91 14.71 12.30
CA ILE A 146 -18.71 14.50 10.86
C ILE A 146 -17.62 15.44 10.33
N LEU A 147 -17.62 16.72 10.74
CA LEU A 147 -16.62 17.70 10.30
C LEU A 147 -15.21 17.36 10.80
N LEU A 148 -15.06 16.83 12.02
CA LEU A 148 -13.77 16.35 12.53
C LEU A 148 -13.24 15.18 11.69
N ILE A 149 -14.11 14.23 11.33
CA ILE A 149 -13.74 13.10 10.47
C ILE A 149 -13.38 13.60 9.06
N TYR A 150 -14.14 14.55 8.52
CA TYR A 150 -13.85 15.17 7.24
C TYR A 150 -12.46 15.81 7.23
N LEU A 151 -12.12 16.60 8.26
CA LEU A 151 -10.83 17.26 8.38
C LEU A 151 -9.67 16.25 8.46
N ALA A 152 -9.89 15.12 9.13
CA ALA A 152 -8.93 14.02 9.19
C ALA A 152 -8.65 13.38 7.82
N ILE A 153 -9.69 13.25 6.99
CA ILE A 153 -9.62 12.53 5.71
C ILE A 153 -9.20 13.47 4.57
N PHE A 154 -9.51 14.76 4.66
CA PHE A 154 -9.31 15.73 3.58
C PHE A 154 -7.84 15.85 3.13
N ALA A 155 -6.88 15.99 4.06
CA ALA A 155 -5.45 16.11 3.72
C ALA A 155 -4.92 14.87 2.98
N PRO A 156 -5.07 13.66 3.53
CA PRO A 156 -4.65 12.45 2.85
C PRO A 156 -5.27 12.30 1.46
N VAL A 157 -6.59 12.56 1.31
CA VAL A 157 -7.28 12.43 0.02
C VAL A 157 -6.74 13.43 -1.02
N ALA A 158 -6.60 14.70 -0.65
CA ALA A 158 -6.05 15.72 -1.55
C ALA A 158 -4.61 15.40 -1.98
N MET A 159 -3.77 14.95 -1.04
CA MET A 159 -2.39 14.57 -1.32
C MET A 159 -2.27 13.31 -2.17
N SER A 160 -3.13 12.32 -1.95
CA SER A 160 -3.21 11.12 -2.80
C SER A 160 -3.63 11.46 -4.22
N ALA A 161 -4.62 12.36 -4.40
CA ALA A 161 -5.03 12.83 -5.71
C ALA A 161 -3.90 13.61 -6.42
N LEU A 162 -3.22 14.51 -5.71
CA LEU A 162 -2.04 15.23 -6.20
C LEU A 162 -0.93 14.27 -6.66
N ALA A 163 -0.62 13.25 -5.85
CA ALA A 163 0.38 12.23 -6.18
C ALA A 163 -0.05 11.42 -7.41
N GLY A 164 -1.33 11.08 -7.54
CA GLY A 164 -1.91 10.40 -8.71
C GLY A 164 -1.70 11.19 -10.00
N VAL A 165 -2.01 12.50 -10.00
CA VAL A 165 -1.81 13.36 -11.19
C VAL A 165 -0.34 13.43 -11.58
N LYS A 166 0.57 13.64 -10.63
CA LYS A 166 2.02 13.69 -10.90
C LYS A 166 2.55 12.38 -11.46
N SER A 167 2.10 11.24 -10.92
CA SER A 167 2.48 9.92 -11.41
C SER A 167 2.08 9.73 -12.88
N ALA A 168 0.83 10.09 -13.22
CA ALA A 168 0.34 10.02 -14.60
C ALA A 168 1.15 10.91 -15.57
N GLN A 169 1.51 12.13 -15.17
CA GLN A 169 2.36 13.01 -15.98
C GLN A 169 3.76 12.41 -16.21
N GLN A 170 4.38 11.84 -15.16
CA GLN A 170 5.70 11.21 -15.28
C GLN A 170 5.69 10.03 -16.24
N VAL A 171 4.65 9.19 -16.21
CA VAL A 171 4.50 8.06 -17.13
C VAL A 171 4.44 8.55 -18.58
N ARG A 172 3.66 9.60 -18.86
CA ARG A 172 3.54 10.18 -20.22
C ARG A 172 4.86 10.76 -20.73
N ILE A 173 5.59 11.48 -19.87
CA ILE A 173 6.89 12.07 -20.23
C ILE A 173 7.92 10.96 -20.52
N ARG A 174 7.92 9.87 -19.73
CA ARG A 174 8.81 8.72 -19.97
C ARG A 174 8.48 8.04 -21.31
N ALA A 175 7.21 7.81 -21.60
CA ALA A 175 6.78 7.24 -22.89
C ALA A 175 7.23 8.07 -24.09
N ALA A 176 7.06 9.40 -24.04
CA ALA A 176 7.51 10.31 -25.09
C ALA A 176 9.05 10.27 -25.29
N ARG A 177 9.83 10.19 -24.21
CA ARG A 177 11.30 10.07 -24.27
C ARG A 177 11.76 8.74 -24.87
N PHE A 178 11.03 7.65 -24.67
CA PHE A 178 11.34 6.36 -25.28
C PHE A 178 10.98 6.35 -26.77
N ALA A 179 9.81 6.89 -27.13
CA ALA A 179 9.39 7.05 -28.53
C ALA A 179 10.37 7.94 -29.31
N GLY A 180 10.78 9.08 -28.75
CA GLY A 180 11.76 9.97 -29.38
C GLY A 180 13.20 9.44 -29.41
N ARG A 181 13.51 8.36 -28.67
CA ARG A 181 14.84 7.74 -28.64
C ARG A 181 14.99 6.55 -29.60
N GLN A 182 13.94 6.09 -30.28
CA GLN A 182 14.06 5.07 -31.32
C GLN A 182 14.55 5.73 -32.62
N PRO A 183 15.83 5.60 -33.01
CA PRO A 183 16.31 6.08 -34.30
C PRO A 183 16.02 4.96 -35.31
N GLY A 184 15.08 5.15 -36.24
CA GLY A 184 15.04 4.33 -37.45
C GLY A 184 13.91 3.31 -37.63
N ALA A 185 12.70 3.54 -37.10
CA ALA A 185 11.51 2.79 -37.57
C ALA A 185 11.07 3.17 -39.01
N GLY A 186 11.80 4.07 -39.69
CA GLY A 186 11.60 4.44 -41.10
C GLY A 186 12.72 4.01 -42.06
N ALA A 187 13.73 3.26 -41.61
CA ALA A 187 14.90 2.93 -42.43
C ALA A 187 15.07 1.43 -42.77
N VAL A 188 14.11 0.57 -42.38
CA VAL A 188 14.17 -0.88 -42.66
C VAL A 188 13.01 -1.30 -43.55
N ALA A 189 12.95 -0.72 -44.75
CA ALA A 189 12.12 -1.22 -45.84
C ALA A 189 12.82 -0.97 -47.18
N GLY A 190 13.77 -1.86 -47.49
CA GLY A 190 14.12 -2.23 -48.87
C GLY A 190 14.97 -1.25 -49.66
N ASP A 191 16.30 -1.34 -49.53
CA ASP A 191 17.16 -1.23 -50.71
C ASP A 191 18.47 -2.03 -50.48
N PRO A 192 18.71 -3.14 -51.20
CA PRO A 192 20.01 -3.80 -51.15
C PRO A 192 21.05 -3.00 -51.96
N PRO A 193 22.32 -2.93 -51.53
CA PRO A 193 23.34 -2.15 -52.22
C PRO A 193 23.69 -2.80 -53.57
N ARG A 194 23.11 -2.29 -54.66
CA ARG A 194 23.61 -2.51 -56.01
C ARG A 194 24.75 -1.53 -56.30
N ARG A 195 26.02 -1.90 -56.06
CA ARG A 195 27.19 -1.38 -56.82
C ARG A 195 28.36 -2.39 -56.87
N ALA A 196 28.62 -2.85 -58.10
CA ALA A 196 29.86 -3.36 -58.73
C ALA A 196 30.70 -4.41 -57.96
N ALA A 197 30.91 -5.66 -58.40
CA ALA A 197 31.11 -6.19 -59.75
C ALA A 197 32.07 -5.35 -60.59
N GLY A 198 33.38 -5.59 -60.41
CA GLY A 198 34.43 -5.17 -61.34
C GLY A 198 35.65 -4.51 -60.70
N ASP A 199 36.46 -5.24 -59.93
CA ASP A 199 37.90 -4.93 -59.82
C ASP A 199 38.71 -6.15 -59.34
N PRO A 200 39.35 -6.94 -60.25
CA PRO A 200 40.20 -8.06 -59.88
C PRO A 200 41.59 -7.65 -59.35
N HIS A 201 41.95 -6.36 -59.29
CA HIS A 201 43.31 -5.93 -58.93
C HIS A 201 43.53 -5.52 -57.47
N ARG A 202 42.48 -5.50 -56.62
CA ARG A 202 42.59 -5.06 -55.20
C ARG A 202 42.80 -6.16 -54.16
N ALA A 203 42.86 -7.43 -54.56
CA ALA A 203 42.99 -8.56 -53.61
C ALA A 203 44.42 -8.77 -53.04
N ALA A 204 45.43 -8.03 -53.49
CA ALA A 204 46.84 -8.33 -53.14
C ALA A 204 47.42 -7.56 -51.94
N HIS A 205 46.67 -6.63 -51.30
CA HIS A 205 47.28 -5.66 -50.38
C HIS A 205 46.93 -5.83 -48.88
N TRP A 206 46.18 -6.88 -48.49
CA TRP A 206 45.67 -7.04 -47.11
C TRP A 206 46.28 -8.20 -46.31
N SER A 207 47.37 -8.82 -46.78
CA SER A 207 48.02 -9.95 -46.09
C SER A 207 49.35 -9.62 -45.39
N ARG A 208 49.57 -8.37 -44.96
CA ARG A 208 50.74 -8.02 -44.13
C ARG A 208 50.49 -6.72 -43.37
N GLY A 209 50.06 -6.83 -42.11
CA GLY A 209 49.82 -5.66 -41.28
C GLY A 209 49.32 -5.93 -39.87
N GLY A 210 50.19 -6.49 -39.02
CA GLY A 210 50.30 -6.01 -37.64
C GLY A 210 49.36 -6.58 -36.57
N LEU A 211 49.76 -7.70 -35.99
CA LEU A 211 49.54 -8.01 -34.57
C LEU A 211 50.44 -7.11 -33.71
N VAL A 212 49.88 -6.13 -33.00
CA VAL A 212 50.47 -5.33 -31.88
C VAL A 212 49.28 -4.56 -31.29
N ASN A 213 48.97 -4.45 -29.99
CA ASN A 213 49.56 -4.93 -28.74
C ASN A 213 48.51 -4.68 -27.63
N ALA A 214 48.65 -5.46 -26.57
CA ALA A 214 48.00 -5.44 -25.27
C ALA A 214 47.72 -4.07 -24.63
N GLY A 215 46.67 -4.07 -23.81
CA GLY A 215 46.79 -3.83 -22.36
C GLY A 215 46.90 -2.38 -21.89
N GLY A 216 45.95 -1.93 -21.07
CA GLY A 216 46.18 -0.76 -20.23
C GLY A 216 44.95 -0.10 -19.61
N ARG A 217 44.55 -0.64 -18.44
CA ARG A 217 43.85 0.01 -17.30
C ARG A 217 42.39 0.43 -17.47
#